data_AF-A0A2W0BEM0-F1
#
_entry.id   AF-A0A2W0BEM0-F1
#
_cell.length_a   1.000
_cell.length_b   1.000
_cell.length_c   1.000
_cell.angle_alpha   90.00
_cell.angle_beta   90.00
_cell.angle_gamma   90.00
#
_symmetry.space_group_name_H-M   'P 1'
#
loop_
_entity.id
_entity.type
_entity.pdbx_description
1 polymer ?
#
loop_
_entity_poly.entity_id
_entity_poly.type
_entity_poly.pdbx_seq_one_letter_code
_entity_poly.pdbx_strand_id
1 'polypeptide(L)'
;MKEHCYSVYVVSSRTRVLYIGMTSDLQHRIRQHKNGTFEGFTKKYNCHYLVYFERYDNVYRAIGREKELKRWTRAKKIALIESANPRWQDLSEHWGRQILFPGTVQSRGRRH
;
A
#
# COMPACT_ATOMS: atom_id res chain seq x y z
N MET A 1 -13.04 -21.88 -3.73
CA MET A 1 -13.58 -20.49 -3.83
C MET A 1 -12.42 -19.55 -3.57
N LYS A 2 -12.09 -18.63 -4.48
CA LYS A 2 -11.00 -17.67 -4.22
C LYS A 2 -11.52 -16.65 -3.21
N GLU A 3 -10.90 -16.60 -2.04
CA GLU A 3 -11.12 -15.51 -1.08
C GLU A 3 -10.60 -14.23 -1.73
N HIS A 4 -11.52 -13.34 -2.11
CA HIS A 4 -11.17 -12.07 -2.73
C HIS A 4 -10.96 -11.03 -1.64
N CYS A 5 -9.70 -10.78 -1.29
CA CYS A 5 -9.34 -9.71 -0.37
C CYS A 5 -9.24 -8.38 -1.14
N TYR A 6 -10.11 -7.43 -0.80
CA TYR A 6 -10.05 -6.05 -1.32
C TYR A 6 -9.43 -5.16 -0.25
N SER A 7 -8.54 -4.26 -0.66
CA SER A 7 -7.89 -3.32 0.24
C SER A 7 -8.20 -1.89 -0.18
N VAL A 8 -8.70 -1.08 0.75
CA VAL A 8 -8.77 0.38 0.60
C VAL A 8 -7.50 0.95 1.21
N TYR A 9 -6.83 1.86 0.52
CA TYR A 9 -5.53 2.36 0.93
C TYR A 9 -5.40 3.86 0.76
N VAL A 10 -4.53 4.46 1.57
CA VAL A 10 -4.14 5.86 1.47
C VAL A 10 -2.62 5.94 1.33
N VAL A 11 -2.18 6.53 0.23
CA VAL A 11 -0.78 6.90 0.05
C VAL A 11 -0.62 8.41 0.20
N SER A 12 0.50 8.83 0.77
CA SER A 12 0.85 10.24 0.88
C SER A 12 2.10 10.60 0.08
N SER A 13 2.17 11.85 -0.35
CA SER A 13 3.43 12.48 -0.73
C SER A 13 4.18 13.01 0.48
N ARG A 14 5.43 13.43 0.28
CA ARG A 14 6.23 14.16 1.28
C ARG A 14 5.61 15.52 1.66
N THR A 15 4.81 16.10 0.78
CA THR A 15 4.02 17.33 1.01
C THR A 15 2.63 17.06 1.60
N ARG A 16 2.39 15.83 2.11
CA ARG A 16 1.12 15.37 2.71
C ARG A 16 -0.09 15.38 1.77
N VAL A 17 0.10 15.41 0.45
CA VAL A 17 -1.01 15.18 -0.50
C VAL A 17 -1.47 13.74 -0.32
N LEU A 18 -2.78 13.51 -0.20
CA LEU A 18 -3.36 12.18 0.02
C LEU A 18 -4.02 11.67 -1.24
N TYR A 19 -3.68 10.43 -1.62
CA TYR A 19 -4.39 9.68 -2.64
C TYR A 19 -5.06 8.47 -2.00
N ILE A 20 -6.33 8.25 -2.34
CA ILE A 20 -7.16 7.19 -1.80
C ILE A 20 -7.59 6.31 -2.98
N GLY A 21 -7.38 5.00 -2.84
CA GLY A 21 -7.81 4.02 -3.83
C GLY A 21 -8.20 2.71 -3.19
N MET A 22 -8.72 1.80 -4.01
CA MET A 22 -8.88 0.40 -3.64
C MET A 22 -8.24 -0.54 -4.67
N THR A 23 -7.86 -1.73 -4.24
CA THR A 23 -7.26 -2.77 -5.09
C THR A 23 -7.46 -4.15 -4.47
N SER A 24 -7.53 -5.19 -5.29
CA SER A 24 -7.44 -6.59 -4.83
C SER A 24 -6.00 -7.05 -4.60
N ASP A 25 -5.01 -6.32 -5.12
CA ASP A 25 -3.58 -6.56 -4.92
C ASP A 25 -2.89 -5.28 -4.46
N LEU A 26 -2.77 -5.13 -3.14
CA LEU A 26 -2.17 -3.95 -2.51
C LEU A 26 -0.66 -3.88 -2.74
N GLN A 27 0.05 -5.01 -2.62
CA GLN A 27 1.50 -5.03 -2.78
C GLN A 27 1.93 -4.68 -4.19
N HIS A 28 1.25 -5.24 -5.20
CA HIS A 28 1.51 -4.90 -6.60
C HIS A 28 1.21 -3.42 -6.87
N ARG A 29 0.08 -2.91 -6.38
CA ARG A 29 -0.29 -1.50 -6.58
C ARG A 29 0.70 -0.54 -5.93
N ILE A 30 1.16 -0.82 -4.70
CA ILE A 30 2.15 0.04 -4.02
C ILE A 30 3.52 -0.04 -4.71
N ARG A 31 3.93 -1.20 -5.21
CA ARG A 31 5.13 -1.31 -6.05
C ARG A 31 5.02 -0.46 -7.33
N GLN A 32 3.88 -0.47 -8.01
CA GLN A 32 3.64 0.40 -9.17
C GLN A 32 3.72 1.89 -8.80
N HIS A 33 3.20 2.28 -7.64
CA HIS A 33 3.33 3.66 -7.14
C HIS A 33 4.79 4.03 -6.90
N LYS A 34 5.56 3.19 -6.20
CA LYS A 34 6.99 3.38 -5.90
C LYS A 34 7.88 3.42 -7.15
N ASN A 35 7.62 2.52 -8.10
CA ASN A 35 8.39 2.39 -9.33
C ASN A 35 8.02 3.44 -10.40
N GLY A 36 7.00 4.28 -10.14
CA GLY A 36 6.58 5.32 -11.08
C GLY A 36 6.06 4.77 -12.42
N THR A 37 5.59 3.52 -12.45
CA THR A 37 5.27 2.76 -13.67
C THR A 37 4.03 3.28 -14.42
N PHE A 38 3.30 4.24 -13.83
CA PHE A 38 2.24 4.98 -14.53
C PHE A 38 2.78 6.31 -15.04
N GLU A 39 2.95 6.42 -16.35
CA GLU A 39 3.15 7.70 -17.03
C GLU A 39 1.93 8.60 -16.79
N GLY A 40 2.14 9.81 -16.24
CA GLY A 40 1.14 10.87 -16.23
C GLY A 40 0.83 11.52 -14.87
N PHE A 41 0.67 10.78 -13.76
CA PHE A 41 0.24 11.37 -12.47
C PHE A 41 1.13 11.03 -11.27
N THR A 42 1.58 9.77 -11.17
CA THR A 42 2.37 9.28 -10.03
C THR A 42 3.79 9.85 -10.00
N LYS A 43 4.36 10.14 -11.19
CA LYS A 43 5.66 10.81 -11.36
C LYS A 43 5.64 12.28 -10.89
N LYS A 44 4.48 12.95 -10.92
CA LYS A 44 4.34 14.38 -10.63
C LYS A 44 4.25 14.70 -9.13
N TYR A 45 3.78 13.76 -8.31
CA TYR A 45 3.50 14.04 -6.88
C TYR A 45 4.24 13.17 -5.87
N ASN A 46 5.05 12.18 -6.28
CA ASN A 46 5.84 11.35 -5.38
C ASN A 46 5.04 10.75 -4.20
N CYS A 47 3.81 10.30 -4.48
CA CYS A 47 2.96 9.65 -3.48
C CYS A 47 3.40 8.19 -3.26
N HIS A 48 4.52 8.04 -2.55
CA HIS A 48 5.23 6.76 -2.39
C HIS A 48 5.03 6.10 -1.03
N TYR A 49 4.51 6.85 -0.05
CA TYR A 49 4.41 6.40 1.34
C TYR A 49 3.02 5.81 1.57
N LEU A 50 2.93 4.51 1.82
CA LEU A 50 1.69 3.90 2.27
C LEU A 50 1.49 4.25 3.74
N VAL A 51 0.53 5.12 4.03
CA VAL A 51 0.32 5.62 5.40
C VAL A 51 -0.86 4.95 6.09
N TYR A 52 -1.78 4.34 5.33
CA TYR A 52 -2.95 3.67 5.86
C TYR A 52 -3.51 2.63 4.87
N PHE A 53 -4.04 1.51 5.37
CA PHE A 53 -4.87 0.60 4.58
C PHE A 53 -5.84 -0.21 5.45
N GLU A 54 -6.96 -0.62 4.85
CA GLU A 54 -7.98 -1.49 5.45
C GLU A 54 -8.28 -2.65 4.49
N ARG A 55 -8.53 -3.85 5.01
CA ARG A 55 -8.89 -5.04 4.22
C ARG A 55 -10.36 -5.39 4.38
N TYR A 56 -10.95 -5.88 3.31
CA TYR A 56 -12.35 -6.24 3.18
C TYR A 56 -12.49 -7.56 2.42
N ASP A 57 -13.34 -8.43 2.91
CA ASP A 57 -13.78 -9.67 2.25
C ASP A 57 -14.79 -9.39 1.11
N ASN A 58 -15.39 -8.21 1.10
CA ASN A 58 -16.47 -7.83 0.20
C ASN A 58 -16.14 -6.55 -0.58
N VAL A 59 -16.20 -6.63 -1.91
CA VAL A 59 -15.93 -5.52 -2.83
C VAL A 59 -16.86 -4.32 -2.60
N TYR A 60 -18.14 -4.56 -2.30
CA TYR A 60 -19.10 -3.48 -2.06
C TYR A 60 -18.79 -2.71 -0.78
N ARG A 61 -18.31 -3.40 0.26
CA ARG A 61 -17.83 -2.76 1.50
C ARG A 61 -16.59 -1.91 1.23
N ALA A 62 -15.64 -2.45 0.45
CA ALA A 62 -14.45 -1.69 0.03
C ALA A 62 -14.81 -0.44 -0.80
N ILE A 63 -15.70 -0.57 -1.78
CA ILE A 63 -16.18 0.56 -2.60
C ILE A 63 -16.89 1.61 -1.74
N GLY A 64 -17.77 1.18 -0.83
CA GLY A 64 -18.48 2.06 0.09
C GLY A 64 -17.51 2.86 0.95
N ARG A 65 -16.52 2.19 1.53
CA ARG A 65 -15.47 2.81 2.33
C ARG A 65 -14.61 3.76 1.53
N GLU A 66 -14.20 3.39 0.32
CA GLU A 66 -13.41 4.26 -0.56
C GLU A 66 -14.17 5.57 -0.87
N LYS A 67 -15.46 5.48 -1.21
CA LYS A 67 -16.33 6.64 -1.44
C LYS A 67 -16.48 7.49 -0.18
N GLU A 68 -16.68 6.87 0.97
CA GLU A 68 -16.77 7.56 2.25
C GLU A 68 -15.49 8.36 2.54
N LEU A 69 -14.33 7.70 2.48
CA LEU A 69 -13.04 8.34 2.71
C LEU A 69 -12.80 9.47 1.70
N LYS A 70 -13.16 9.31 0.42
CA LYS A 70 -13.03 10.39 -0.57
C LYS A 70 -13.83 11.64 -0.18
N ARG A 71 -15.05 11.46 0.36
CA ARG A 71 -15.95 12.56 0.80
C ARG A 71 -15.54 13.22 2.12
N TRP A 72 -14.69 12.59 2.93
CA TRP A 72 -14.25 13.17 4.20
C TRP A 72 -13.44 14.45 4.03
N THR A 73 -13.54 15.32 5.03
CA THR A 73 -12.65 16.48 5.15
C THR A 73 -11.21 16.02 5.34
N ARG A 74 -10.26 16.89 4.98
CA ARG A 74 -8.84 16.59 5.16
C ARG A 74 -8.48 16.32 6.63
N ALA A 75 -9.09 17.04 7.57
CA ALA A 75 -8.89 16.83 9.00
C ALA A 75 -9.32 15.43 9.45
N LYS A 76 -10.49 14.94 9.01
CA LYS A 76 -10.95 13.58 9.33
C LYS A 76 -10.02 12.50 8.76
N LYS A 77 -9.52 12.69 7.53
CA LYS A 77 -8.55 11.79 6.90
C LYS A 77 -7.24 11.75 7.70
N ILE A 78 -6.74 12.91 8.12
CA ILE A 78 -5.52 13.02 8.92
C ILE A 78 -5.71 12.34 10.28
N ALA A 79 -6.81 12.60 10.98
CA ALA A 79 -7.10 11.97 12.27
C ALA A 79 -7.18 10.43 12.18
N LEU A 80 -7.75 9.89 11.09
CA LEU A 80 -7.76 8.46 10.84
C LEU A 80 -6.36 7.88 10.61
N ILE A 81 -5.53 8.58 9.82
CA ILE A 81 -4.15 8.16 9.58
C ILE A 81 -3.35 8.23 10.87
N GLU A 82 -3.48 9.31 11.64
CA GLU A 82 -2.73 9.52 12.88
C GLU A 82 -3.16 8.56 14.00
N SER A 83 -4.42 8.11 14.03
CA SER A 83 -4.86 7.11 15.02
C SER A 83 -4.23 5.74 14.78
N ALA A 84 -3.99 5.37 13.52
CA ALA A 84 -3.39 4.09 13.15
C ALA A 84 -1.86 4.16 12.95
N ASN A 85 -1.35 5.32 12.52
CA ASN A 85 0.04 5.56 12.14
C ASN A 85 0.44 7.00 12.54
N PRO A 86 0.64 7.28 13.84
CA PRO A 86 0.95 8.62 14.34
C PRO A 86 2.20 9.24 13.75
N ARG A 87 3.16 8.39 13.34
CA ARG A 87 4.45 8.80 12.79
C ARG A 87 4.45 8.90 11.26
N TRP A 88 3.33 8.64 10.60
CA TRP A 88 3.22 8.68 9.14
C TRP A 88 4.29 7.82 8.44
N GLN A 89 4.66 6.69 9.07
CA GLN A 89 5.67 5.78 8.52
C GLN A 89 5.13 5.08 7.28
N ASP A 90 6.02 4.73 6.35
CA ASP A 90 5.64 3.90 5.22
C ASP A 90 5.41 2.46 5.68
N LEU A 91 4.14 2.08 5.77
CA LEU A 91 3.71 0.73 6.12
C LEU A 91 4.18 -0.32 5.11
N SER A 92 4.62 0.11 3.92
CA SER A 92 5.16 -0.75 2.87
C SER A 92 6.69 -0.79 2.80
N GLU A 93 7.41 -0.16 3.75
CA GLU A 93 8.88 -0.08 3.71
C GLU A 93 9.54 -1.46 3.68
N HIS A 94 8.95 -2.45 4.35
CA HIS A 94 9.49 -3.80 4.44
C HIS A 94 8.87 -4.79 3.45
N TRP A 95 7.92 -4.35 2.61
CA TRP A 95 7.30 -5.22 1.61
C TRP A 95 8.30 -5.49 0.48
N GLY A 96 8.86 -6.69 0.47
CA GLY A 96 9.87 -7.09 -0.50
C GLY A 96 11.29 -7.21 0.07
N ARG A 97 11.52 -6.98 1.38
CA ARG A 97 12.72 -7.54 2.01
C ARG A 97 12.54 -9.06 2.05
N GLN A 98 13.14 -9.75 1.10
CA GLN A 98 13.52 -11.14 1.30
C GLN A 98 14.33 -11.15 2.60
N ILE A 99 13.84 -11.82 3.64
CA ILE A 99 14.65 -12.11 4.81
C ILE A 99 15.80 -12.97 4.27
N LEU A 100 16.93 -12.34 3.98
CA LEU A 100 18.17 -13.04 3.76
C LEU A 100 18.52 -13.62 5.12
N PHE A 101 18.10 -14.85 5.37
CA PHE A 101 18.65 -15.63 6.45
C PHE A 101 20.15 -15.79 6.14
N PRO A 102 21.07 -15.31 6.99
CA PRO A 102 22.48 -15.63 6.86
C PRO A 102 22.62 -17.12 7.20
N GLY A 103 22.55 -18.01 6.20
CA GLY A 103 22.71 -19.45 6.46
C GLY A 103 22.40 -20.43 5.34
N THR A 104 21.78 -20.03 4.22
CA THR A 104 21.49 -21.00 3.15
C THR A 104 22.75 -21.29 2.31
N VAL A 105 23.60 -22.19 2.81
CA VAL A 105 24.62 -22.87 1.99
C VAL A 105 23.87 -23.65 0.92
N GLN A 106 23.91 -23.12 -0.31
CA GLN A 106 23.47 -23.85 -1.48
C GLN A 106 24.53 -24.92 -1.78
N SER A 107 24.35 -26.13 -1.24
CA SER A 107 25.14 -27.29 -1.63
C SER A 107 24.88 -27.55 -3.12
N ARG A 108 25.81 -27.11 -3.98
CA ARG A 108 25.86 -27.53 -5.37
C ARG A 108 26.19 -29.02 -5.41
N GLY A 109 25.17 -29.84 -5.60
CA GLY A 109 25.34 -31.25 -5.94
C GLY A 109 26.04 -31.37 -7.28
N ARG A 110 27.29 -31.83 -7.26
CA ARG A 110 27.91 -32.52 -8.40
C ARG A 110 26.99 -33.66 -8.81
N ARG A 111 26.70 -33.78 -10.11
CA ARG A 111 26.45 -35.09 -10.72
C ARG A 111 27.38 -35.24 -11.91
N HIS A 112 27.99 -36.42 -11.92
CA HIS A 112 28.82 -37.02 -12.94
C HIS A 112 28.09 -37.14 -14.28
#